data_AF-G9ZD98-F1
#
_entry.id   AF-G9ZD98-F1
#
_cell.length_a   1.000
_cell.length_b   1.000
_cell.length_c   1.000
_cell.angle_alpha   90.00
_cell.angle_beta   90.00
_cell.angle_gamma   90.00
#
_symmetry.space_group_name_H-M   'P 1'
#
loop_
_entity.id
_entity.type
_entity.pdbx_description
1 polymer ?
#
loop_
_entity_poly.entity_id
_entity_poly.type
_entity_poly.pdbx_seq_one_letter_code
_entity_poly.pdbx_strand_id
1 'polypeptide(L)'
;MHIPVFKLKNHNGQSHYLSFIYTTIFQKIRTKTMTTQPHYDALEALIRERGWWFAASEAHGMQSALVACGSGARWPEILFAQGEVDALAREAFDRLAAQIEETLAGEALDYQLLLPEEGTLAARAEALVTWVQGFTVAAHWLNPKLDDDCRAFLADLDEISKLDDRLADSEENRQMLTGLEEHCRMGALMLYAYCHRHNK
;
A
#
# COMPACT_ATOMS: atom_id res chain seq x y z
N MET A 1 -6.89 -13.04 -30.93
CA MET A 1 -7.09 -13.39 -29.50
C MET A 1 -7.35 -12.07 -28.80
N HIS A 2 -8.60 -11.86 -28.38
CA HIS A 2 -9.12 -10.54 -27.98
C HIS A 2 -8.80 -10.32 -26.49
N ILE A 3 -7.92 -9.36 -26.20
CA ILE A 3 -7.57 -8.97 -24.82
C ILE A 3 -8.75 -8.14 -24.27
N PRO A 4 -9.32 -8.44 -23.09
CA PRO A 4 -10.31 -7.57 -22.49
C PRO A 4 -9.62 -6.35 -21.90
N VAL A 5 -9.91 -5.19 -22.46
CA VAL A 5 -9.45 -3.89 -21.96
C VAL A 5 -10.43 -3.42 -20.90
N PHE A 6 -10.03 -3.42 -19.62
CA PHE A 6 -10.80 -2.74 -18.59
C PHE A 6 -10.78 -1.23 -18.85
N LYS A 7 -11.93 -0.69 -19.24
CA LYS A 7 -12.17 0.73 -19.49
C LYS A 7 -12.72 1.36 -18.22
N LEU A 8 -11.87 2.00 -17.42
CA LEU A 8 -12.35 3.00 -16.46
C LEU A 8 -12.57 4.31 -17.23
N LYS A 9 -13.81 4.81 -17.21
CA LYS A 9 -14.20 6.07 -17.87
C LYS A 9 -14.13 7.18 -16.84
N ASN A 10 -13.37 8.24 -17.12
CA ASN A 10 -13.49 9.49 -16.37
C ASN A 10 -14.82 10.20 -16.68
N HIS A 11 -15.18 11.22 -15.89
CA HIS A 11 -16.43 11.98 -16.04
C HIS A 11 -16.65 12.63 -17.43
N ASN A 12 -15.61 12.68 -18.27
CA ASN A 12 -15.65 13.24 -19.63
C ASN A 12 -15.55 12.18 -20.74
N GLY A 13 -15.56 10.88 -20.41
CA GLY A 13 -15.63 9.78 -21.37
C GLY A 13 -14.36 9.52 -22.20
N GLN A 14 -13.20 10.06 -21.81
CA GLN A 14 -11.94 9.80 -22.50
C GLN A 14 -11.22 8.55 -21.97
N SER A 15 -10.64 7.77 -22.89
CA SER A 15 -9.90 6.54 -22.62
C SER A 15 -8.41 6.83 -22.71
N HIS A 16 -7.66 6.73 -21.62
CA HIS A 16 -6.20 6.89 -21.63
C HIS A 16 -5.51 5.52 -21.50
N TYR A 17 -4.51 5.27 -22.34
CA TYR A 17 -3.75 4.03 -22.36
C TYR A 17 -2.47 4.21 -21.52
N LEU A 18 -2.41 3.64 -20.33
CA LEU A 18 -1.19 3.49 -19.53
C LEU A 18 -0.23 2.41 -20.09
N SER A 19 -0.61 1.73 -21.17
CA SER A 19 -0.05 0.42 -21.55
C SER A 19 1.38 0.42 -22.13
N PHE A 20 1.96 1.53 -22.57
CA PHE A 20 3.17 1.45 -23.43
C PHE A 20 4.50 1.76 -22.74
N ILE A 21 4.51 2.38 -21.55
CA ILE A 21 5.76 2.77 -20.88
C ILE A 21 6.20 1.72 -19.83
N TYR A 22 5.27 0.97 -19.22
CA TYR A 22 5.55 0.08 -18.09
C TYR A 22 6.25 -1.24 -18.46
N THR A 23 6.05 -1.79 -19.66
CA THR A 23 6.52 -3.16 -19.98
C THR A 23 8.04 -3.30 -20.12
N THR A 24 8.75 -2.26 -20.56
CA THR A 24 10.17 -2.39 -20.95
C THR A 24 11.14 -2.25 -19.76
N ILE A 25 10.72 -1.57 -18.68
CA ILE A 25 11.61 -1.26 -17.55
C ILE A 25 11.61 -2.39 -16.50
N PHE A 26 10.47 -3.05 -16.29
CA PHE A 26 10.26 -3.96 -15.15
C PHE A 26 10.89 -5.37 -15.28
N GLN A 27 11.36 -5.78 -16.45
CA GLN A 27 11.76 -7.18 -16.66
C GLN A 27 13.21 -7.51 -16.28
N LYS A 28 14.08 -6.54 -15.96
CA LYS A 28 15.54 -6.78 -16.02
C LYS A 28 16.33 -6.78 -14.71
N ILE A 29 15.82 -6.35 -13.56
CA ILE A 29 16.69 -6.23 -12.36
C ILE A 29 15.96 -6.63 -11.08
N ARG A 30 15.97 -7.93 -10.77
CA ARG A 30 15.69 -8.45 -9.42
C ARG A 30 16.97 -9.11 -8.90
N THR A 31 17.97 -8.30 -8.54
CA THR A 31 19.16 -8.74 -7.79
C THR A 31 18.98 -8.39 -6.32
N LYS A 32 19.03 -9.43 -5.49
CA LYS A 32 18.81 -9.45 -4.04
C LYS A 32 19.83 -8.55 -3.31
N THR A 33 19.40 -7.42 -2.78
CA THR A 33 20.09 -6.65 -1.73
C THR A 33 19.41 -6.91 -0.39
N MET A 34 20.19 -6.94 0.71
CA MET A 34 19.65 -7.11 2.07
C MET A 34 18.60 -6.03 2.35
N THR A 35 17.36 -6.45 2.58
CA THR A 35 16.19 -5.56 2.65
C THR A 35 16.09 -4.87 4.01
N THR A 36 16.05 -3.54 4.01
CA THR A 36 15.59 -2.67 5.11
C THR A 36 14.07 -2.73 5.31
N GLN A 37 13.34 -3.38 4.41
CA GLN A 37 11.90 -3.56 4.43
C GLN A 37 11.45 -4.52 5.56
N PRO A 38 10.35 -4.22 6.28
CA PRO A 38 9.73 -5.15 7.21
C PRO A 38 9.36 -6.49 6.54
N HIS A 39 9.56 -7.60 7.27
CA HIS A 39 9.16 -8.92 6.81
C HIS A 39 7.69 -9.20 7.15
N TYR A 40 6.88 -9.53 6.12
CA TYR A 40 5.46 -9.81 6.27
C TYR A 40 5.19 -10.90 7.32
N ASP A 41 5.84 -12.06 7.20
CA ASP A 41 5.63 -13.21 8.09
C ASP A 41 5.94 -12.88 9.56
N ALA A 42 6.93 -12.03 9.82
CA ALA A 42 7.33 -11.65 11.17
C ALA A 42 6.27 -10.75 11.83
N LEU A 43 5.76 -9.76 11.09
CA LEU A 43 4.71 -8.88 11.58
C LEU A 43 3.38 -9.64 11.75
N GLU A 44 3.02 -10.48 10.79
CA GLU A 44 1.81 -11.31 10.82
C GLU A 44 1.85 -12.30 12.01
N ALA A 45 3.01 -12.93 12.26
CA ALA A 45 3.18 -13.80 13.41
C ALA A 45 3.02 -13.04 14.74
N LEU A 46 3.61 -11.85 14.86
CA LEU A 46 3.47 -11.00 16.04
C LEU A 46 2.02 -10.58 16.27
N ILE A 47 1.34 -10.07 15.23
CA ILE A 47 -0.07 -9.67 15.28
C ILE A 47 -0.93 -10.82 15.78
N ARG A 48 -0.75 -12.01 15.21
CA ARG A 48 -1.50 -13.22 15.56
C ARG A 48 -1.22 -13.68 17.00
N GLU A 49 0.04 -13.68 17.43
CA GLU A 49 0.43 -14.04 18.81
C GLU A 49 -0.22 -13.11 19.83
N ARG A 50 -0.29 -11.82 19.50
CA ARG A 50 -0.85 -10.77 20.36
C ARG A 50 -2.37 -10.67 20.30
N GLY A 51 -3.01 -11.32 19.32
CA GLY A 51 -4.45 -11.26 19.10
C GLY A 51 -4.93 -9.86 18.72
N TRP A 52 -4.10 -9.07 18.02
CA TRP A 52 -4.53 -7.79 17.48
C TRP A 52 -5.56 -8.00 16.36
N TRP A 53 -6.44 -7.01 16.19
CA TRP A 53 -7.65 -7.16 15.37
C TRP A 53 -7.42 -6.93 13.87
N PHE A 54 -6.28 -6.35 13.51
CA PHE A 54 -5.89 -5.98 12.14
C PHE A 54 -4.87 -6.99 11.58
N ALA A 55 -4.76 -7.07 10.25
CA ALA A 55 -3.73 -7.89 9.57
C ALA A 55 -2.43 -7.11 9.32
N ALA A 56 -1.32 -7.80 9.00
CA ALA A 56 -0.02 -7.15 8.73
C ALA A 56 -0.09 -6.14 7.57
N SER A 57 -0.75 -6.52 6.46
CA SER A 57 -0.93 -5.64 5.32
C SER A 57 -1.79 -4.42 5.66
N GLU A 58 -2.83 -4.59 6.48
CA GLU A 58 -3.68 -3.48 6.94
C GLU A 58 -2.89 -2.47 7.76
N ALA A 59 -2.16 -2.97 8.77
CA ALA A 59 -1.36 -2.13 9.66
C ALA A 59 -0.28 -1.37 8.89
N HIS A 60 0.37 -2.04 7.93
CA HIS A 60 1.31 -1.40 7.03
C HIS A 60 0.62 -0.32 6.18
N GLY A 61 -0.55 -0.57 5.62
CA GLY A 61 -1.34 0.43 4.87
C GLY A 61 -1.66 1.67 5.70
N MET A 62 -2.17 1.46 6.93
CA MET A 62 -2.47 2.55 7.86
C MET A 62 -1.21 3.38 8.16
N GLN A 63 -0.10 2.72 8.48
CA GLN A 63 1.16 3.41 8.78
C GLN A 63 1.75 4.11 7.57
N SER A 64 1.66 3.53 6.38
CA SER A 64 2.09 4.17 5.13
C SER A 64 1.35 5.48 4.88
N ALA A 65 0.03 5.53 5.10
CA ALA A 65 -0.72 6.78 4.97
C ALA A 65 -0.35 7.79 6.07
N LEU A 66 -0.21 7.34 7.31
CA LEU A 66 0.21 8.19 8.43
C LEU A 66 1.57 8.82 8.16
N VAL A 67 2.55 8.01 7.77
CA VAL A 67 3.91 8.43 7.44
C VAL A 67 3.89 9.35 6.21
N ALA A 68 3.22 8.97 5.12
CA ALA A 68 3.05 9.80 3.93
C ALA A 68 2.54 11.21 4.25
N CYS A 69 1.64 11.35 5.22
CA CYS A 69 1.07 12.62 5.63
C CYS A 69 1.86 13.35 6.74
N GLY A 70 3.03 12.87 7.14
CA GLY A 70 3.86 13.46 8.19
C GLY A 70 3.33 13.23 9.62
N SER A 71 2.51 12.19 9.80
CA SER A 71 1.84 11.81 11.06
C SER A 71 2.23 10.42 11.55
N GLY A 72 3.40 9.90 11.16
CA GLY A 72 3.84 8.53 11.44
C GLY A 72 3.78 8.11 12.92
N ALA A 73 4.02 9.03 13.85
CA ALA A 73 3.97 8.76 15.30
C ALA A 73 2.54 8.59 15.87
N ARG A 74 1.49 8.88 15.09
CA ARG A 74 0.08 8.82 15.52
C ARG A 74 -0.56 7.44 15.33
N TRP A 75 0.22 6.44 14.93
CA TRP A 75 -0.24 5.05 14.82
C TRP A 75 -0.99 4.51 16.05
N PRO A 76 -0.69 4.91 17.31
CA PRO A 76 -1.43 4.41 18.47
C PRO A 76 -2.91 4.80 18.44
N GLU A 77 -3.21 5.97 17.88
CA GLU A 77 -4.55 6.54 17.86
C GLU A 77 -5.52 5.75 16.96
N ILE A 78 -4.98 4.97 16.01
CA ILE A 78 -5.77 4.19 15.04
C ILE A 78 -5.70 2.69 15.31
N LEU A 79 -4.50 2.12 15.42
CA LEU A 79 -4.31 0.67 15.61
C LEU A 79 -4.78 0.23 17.00
N PHE A 80 -4.66 1.11 17.99
CA PHE A 80 -4.96 0.85 19.40
C PHE A 80 -5.97 1.83 19.99
N ALA A 81 -6.91 2.34 19.17
CA ALA A 81 -7.90 3.32 19.61
C ALA A 81 -8.70 2.91 20.87
N GLN A 82 -8.88 1.60 21.08
CA GLN A 82 -9.61 1.02 22.23
C GLN A 82 -8.72 0.11 23.09
N GLY A 83 -7.40 0.09 22.86
CA GLY A 83 -6.48 -0.84 23.48
C GLY A 83 -5.35 -0.14 24.21
N GLU A 84 -4.78 -0.83 25.20
CA GLU A 84 -3.50 -0.42 25.75
C GLU A 84 -2.39 -0.76 24.76
N VAL A 85 -1.32 0.02 24.83
CA VAL A 85 -0.15 -0.28 24.04
C VAL A 85 1.06 -0.42 24.93
N ASP A 86 1.58 -1.64 24.92
CA ASP A 86 2.73 -2.02 25.71
C ASP A 86 4.05 -1.69 24.99
N ALA A 87 5.16 -1.95 25.69
CA ALA A 87 6.49 -1.68 25.16
C ALA A 87 6.79 -2.44 23.86
N LEU A 88 6.28 -3.67 23.71
CA LEU A 88 6.49 -4.48 22.52
C LEU A 88 5.78 -3.88 21.30
N ALA A 89 4.52 -3.49 21.46
CA ALA A 89 3.78 -2.81 20.41
C ALA A 89 4.42 -1.45 20.06
N ARG A 90 4.92 -0.69 21.04
CA ARG A 90 5.69 0.54 20.77
C ARG A 90 6.91 0.25 19.90
N GLU A 91 7.75 -0.70 20.33
CA GLU A 91 8.95 -1.07 19.61
C GLU A 91 8.67 -1.53 18.17
N ALA A 92 7.63 -2.35 17.99
CA ALA A 92 7.28 -2.90 16.68
C ALA A 92 6.78 -1.81 15.71
N PHE A 93 5.80 -1.00 16.15
CA PHE A 93 5.16 -0.04 15.25
C PHE A 93 5.98 1.25 15.08
N ASP A 94 6.79 1.66 16.06
CA ASP A 94 7.75 2.76 15.86
C ASP A 94 8.84 2.37 14.86
N ARG A 95 9.34 1.13 14.93
CA ARG A 95 10.29 0.60 13.94
C ARG A 95 9.67 0.52 12.55
N LEU A 96 8.44 0.03 12.47
CA LEU A 96 7.73 -0.07 11.21
C LEU A 96 7.51 1.31 10.58
N ALA A 97 7.08 2.30 11.36
CA ALA A 97 6.94 3.68 10.89
C ALA A 97 8.28 4.27 10.41
N ALA A 98 9.38 4.03 11.13
CA ALA A 98 10.70 4.49 10.73
C ALA A 98 11.20 3.85 9.43
N GLN A 99 10.98 2.54 9.24
CA GLN A 99 11.33 1.85 7.99
C GLN A 99 10.52 2.34 6.80
N ILE A 100 9.22 2.59 7.00
CA ILE A 100 8.36 3.17 5.97
C ILE A 100 8.82 4.58 5.62
N GLU A 101 9.14 5.43 6.60
CA GLU A 101 9.67 6.78 6.36
C GLU A 101 10.98 6.73 5.57
N GLU A 102 11.92 5.87 5.98
CA GLU A 102 13.21 5.71 5.30
C GLU A 102 13.03 5.32 3.83
N THR A 103 12.15 4.37 3.54
CA THR A 103 11.91 3.87 2.18
C THR A 103 11.07 4.81 1.32
N LEU A 104 10.11 5.55 1.89
CA LEU A 104 9.35 6.59 1.17
C LEU A 104 10.21 7.83 0.86
N ALA A 105 11.16 8.17 1.74
CA ALA A 105 12.11 9.26 1.55
C ALA A 105 13.30 8.89 0.64
N GLY A 106 13.56 7.59 0.47
CA GLY A 106 14.66 7.01 -0.29
C GLY A 106 14.48 7.05 -1.80
N GLU A 107 15.12 6.11 -2.49
CA GLU A 107 14.92 5.95 -3.93
C GLU A 107 13.55 5.32 -4.21
N ALA A 108 13.00 5.62 -5.40
CA ALA A 108 11.65 5.18 -5.74
C ALA A 108 11.46 3.66 -5.70
N LEU A 109 12.51 2.83 -5.75
CA LEU A 109 12.40 1.36 -5.68
C LEU A 109 12.46 0.81 -4.24
N ASP A 110 12.80 1.63 -3.25
CA ASP A 110 13.02 1.18 -1.87
C ASP A 110 11.70 0.88 -1.16
N TYR A 111 10.66 1.67 -1.40
CA TYR A 111 9.34 1.45 -0.81
C TYR A 111 8.59 0.32 -1.52
N GLN A 112 8.23 -0.71 -0.74
CA GLN A 112 7.43 -1.85 -1.16
C GLN A 112 6.17 -1.98 -0.30
N LEU A 113 5.10 -2.52 -0.89
CA LEU A 113 3.92 -2.91 -0.11
C LEU A 113 4.24 -4.16 0.73
N LEU A 114 3.75 -4.20 1.96
CA LEU A 114 3.91 -5.37 2.82
C LEU A 114 2.81 -6.40 2.52
N LEU A 115 3.10 -7.30 1.58
CA LEU A 115 2.21 -8.36 1.10
C LEU A 115 2.88 -9.73 1.29
N PRO A 116 2.13 -10.84 1.34
CA PRO A 116 2.70 -12.18 1.40
C PRO A 116 3.53 -12.47 0.13
N GLU A 117 4.78 -12.89 0.32
CA GLU A 117 5.67 -13.29 -0.79
C GLU A 117 5.36 -14.69 -1.32
N GLU A 118 4.95 -15.58 -0.42
CA GLU A 118 4.58 -16.95 -0.69
C GLU A 118 3.06 -17.12 -0.58
N GLY A 119 2.49 -18.04 -1.36
CA GLY A 119 1.06 -18.37 -1.30
C GLY A 119 0.34 -18.27 -2.64
N THR A 120 -0.99 -18.23 -2.58
CA THR A 120 -1.84 -18.16 -3.77
C THR A 120 -2.00 -16.73 -4.27
N LEU A 121 -2.33 -16.57 -5.55
CA LEU A 121 -2.66 -15.26 -6.11
C LEU A 121 -3.82 -14.59 -5.36
N ALA A 122 -4.82 -15.38 -4.96
CA ALA A 122 -5.95 -14.91 -4.17
C ALA A 122 -5.52 -14.36 -2.79
N ALA A 123 -4.63 -15.05 -2.06
CA ALA A 123 -4.14 -14.57 -0.77
C ALA A 123 -3.38 -13.25 -0.90
N ARG A 124 -2.62 -13.08 -2.00
CA ARG A 124 -1.93 -11.82 -2.28
C ARG A 124 -2.89 -10.69 -2.69
N ALA A 125 -3.96 -11.01 -3.42
CA ALA A 125 -5.01 -10.06 -3.77
C ALA A 125 -5.81 -9.60 -2.54
N GLU A 126 -6.16 -10.53 -1.65
CA GLU A 126 -6.79 -10.25 -0.35
C GLU A 126 -5.91 -9.30 0.45
N ALA A 127 -4.62 -9.60 0.61
CA ALA A 127 -3.66 -8.75 1.31
C ALA A 127 -3.54 -7.34 0.70
N LEU A 128 -3.60 -7.20 -0.63
CA LEU A 128 -3.62 -5.90 -1.30
C LEU A 128 -4.90 -5.12 -0.94
N VAL A 129 -6.06 -5.75 -1.02
CA VAL A 129 -7.34 -5.13 -0.62
C VAL A 129 -7.28 -4.68 0.83
N THR A 130 -6.75 -5.50 1.72
CA THR A 130 -6.56 -5.16 3.14
C THR A 130 -5.58 -4.00 3.35
N TRP A 131 -4.46 -3.96 2.60
CA TRP A 131 -3.53 -2.82 2.64
C TRP A 131 -4.22 -1.52 2.21
N VAL A 132 -4.99 -1.58 1.13
CA VAL A 132 -5.76 -0.44 0.60
C VAL A 132 -6.77 0.07 1.63
N GLN A 133 -7.51 -0.84 2.27
CA GLN A 133 -8.46 -0.47 3.33
C GLN A 133 -7.76 0.26 4.49
N GLY A 134 -6.65 -0.28 4.98
CA GLY A 134 -5.87 0.36 6.03
C GLY A 134 -5.37 1.76 5.64
N PHE A 135 -4.81 1.89 4.44
CA PHE A 135 -4.33 3.18 3.91
C PHE A 135 -5.46 4.20 3.84
N THR A 136 -6.59 3.81 3.26
CA THR A 136 -7.78 4.65 3.09
C THR A 136 -8.36 5.08 4.44
N VAL A 137 -8.42 4.19 5.43
CA VAL A 137 -8.90 4.51 6.79
C VAL A 137 -8.04 5.59 7.44
N ALA A 138 -6.72 5.44 7.41
CA ALA A 138 -5.79 6.43 7.97
C ALA A 138 -5.81 7.76 7.21
N ALA A 139 -5.85 7.74 5.88
CA ALA A 139 -5.93 8.95 5.06
C ALA A 139 -7.22 9.75 5.34
N HIS A 140 -8.37 9.08 5.42
CA HIS A 140 -9.64 9.72 5.78
C HIS A 140 -9.66 10.27 7.20
N TRP A 141 -9.09 9.52 8.15
CA TRP A 141 -9.00 9.96 9.54
C TRP A 141 -8.12 11.21 9.71
N LEU A 142 -7.01 11.29 8.97
CA LEU A 142 -6.16 12.48 8.93
C LEU A 142 -6.81 13.66 8.20
N ASN A 143 -7.57 13.38 7.14
CA ASN A 143 -8.20 14.36 6.26
C ASN A 143 -7.25 15.49 5.81
N PRO A 144 -6.09 15.17 5.21
CA PRO A 144 -5.12 16.17 4.76
C PRO A 144 -5.69 17.04 3.63
N LYS A 145 -5.17 18.26 3.48
CA LYS A 145 -5.41 19.05 2.27
C LYS A 145 -4.56 18.51 1.14
N LEU A 146 -5.18 18.08 0.05
CA LEU A 146 -4.52 17.43 -1.08
C LEU A 146 -4.71 18.22 -2.39
N ASP A 147 -3.92 17.92 -3.41
CA ASP A 147 -4.18 18.36 -4.79
C ASP A 147 -5.12 17.39 -5.52
N ASP A 148 -5.39 17.63 -6.81
CA ASP A 148 -6.27 16.79 -7.62
C ASP A 148 -5.69 15.39 -7.81
N ASP A 149 -4.37 15.26 -7.99
CA ASP A 149 -3.71 13.97 -8.24
C ASP A 149 -3.75 13.08 -7.00
N CYS A 150 -3.45 13.62 -5.81
CA CYS A 150 -3.55 12.87 -4.56
C CYS A 150 -5.00 12.50 -4.22
N ARG A 151 -5.98 13.35 -4.55
CA ARG A 151 -7.40 13.00 -4.41
C ARG A 151 -7.83 11.89 -5.36
N ALA A 152 -7.37 11.93 -6.62
CA ALA A 152 -7.67 10.90 -7.60
C ALA A 152 -7.11 9.54 -7.16
N PHE A 153 -5.88 9.53 -6.63
CA PHE A 153 -5.30 8.33 -6.04
C PHE A 153 -6.15 7.75 -4.91
N LEU A 154 -6.61 8.57 -3.95
CA LEU A 154 -7.49 8.08 -2.88
C LEU A 154 -8.82 7.53 -3.41
N ALA A 155 -9.38 8.13 -4.47
CA ALA A 155 -10.58 7.61 -5.12
C ALA A 155 -10.32 6.28 -5.85
N ASP A 156 -9.15 6.11 -6.47
CA ASP A 156 -8.76 4.84 -7.09
C ASP A 156 -8.61 3.74 -6.03
N LEU A 157 -8.10 4.06 -4.83
CA LEU A 157 -8.05 3.13 -3.70
C LEU A 157 -9.44 2.63 -3.29
N ASP A 158 -10.46 3.50 -3.28
CA ASP A 158 -11.84 3.08 -3.00
C ASP A 158 -12.36 2.06 -4.03
N GLU A 159 -11.96 2.17 -5.29
CA GLU A 159 -12.32 1.19 -6.31
C GLU A 159 -11.52 -0.12 -6.16
N ILE A 160 -10.23 -0.05 -5.82
CA ILE A 160 -9.39 -1.24 -5.57
C ILE A 160 -9.91 -2.01 -4.35
N SER A 161 -10.43 -1.32 -3.33
CA SER A 161 -11.00 -1.96 -2.13
C SER A 161 -12.19 -2.90 -2.42
N LYS A 162 -12.79 -2.78 -3.62
CA LYS A 162 -13.93 -3.57 -4.11
C LYS A 162 -13.50 -4.71 -5.05
N LEU A 163 -12.20 -4.91 -5.26
CA LEU A 163 -11.67 -6.00 -6.07
C LEU A 163 -12.19 -7.34 -5.55
N ASP A 164 -12.60 -8.23 -6.46
CA ASP A 164 -12.84 -9.64 -6.11
C ASP A 164 -11.48 -10.31 -5.86
N ASP A 165 -11.17 -10.53 -4.60
CA ASP A 165 -9.91 -11.11 -4.14
C ASP A 165 -9.80 -12.63 -4.42
N ARG A 166 -10.88 -13.27 -4.88
CA ARG A 166 -10.92 -14.69 -5.25
C ARG A 166 -10.36 -14.94 -6.64
N LEU A 167 -9.20 -14.37 -6.93
CA LEU A 167 -8.56 -14.44 -8.24
C LEU A 167 -8.11 -15.87 -8.55
N ALA A 168 -8.52 -16.36 -9.71
CA ALA A 168 -7.94 -17.55 -10.31
C ALA A 168 -6.49 -17.30 -10.71
N ASP A 169 -5.62 -18.30 -10.57
CA ASP A 169 -4.21 -18.17 -10.93
C ASP A 169 -4.01 -18.23 -12.46
N SER A 170 -4.24 -17.10 -13.10
CA SER A 170 -4.04 -16.87 -14.53
C SER A 170 -2.99 -15.78 -14.75
N GLU A 171 -2.33 -15.82 -15.91
CA GLU A 171 -1.34 -14.79 -16.25
C GLU A 171 -1.95 -13.38 -16.32
N GLU A 172 -3.20 -13.29 -16.81
CA GLU A 172 -3.95 -12.04 -16.86
C GLU A 172 -4.20 -11.47 -15.45
N ASN A 173 -4.63 -12.31 -14.50
CA ASN A 173 -4.87 -11.88 -13.13
C ASN A 173 -3.58 -11.50 -12.41
N ARG A 174 -2.46 -12.20 -12.67
CA ARG A 174 -1.14 -11.85 -12.13
C ARG A 174 -0.66 -10.49 -12.62
N GLN A 175 -0.82 -10.22 -13.92
CA GLN A 175 -0.47 -8.93 -14.51
C GLN A 175 -1.34 -7.80 -13.97
N MET A 176 -2.65 -8.03 -13.86
CA MET A 176 -3.58 -7.09 -13.25
C MET A 176 -3.17 -6.78 -11.81
N LEU A 177 -2.97 -7.79 -10.97
CA LEU A 177 -2.61 -7.60 -9.57
C LEU A 177 -1.28 -6.84 -9.43
N THR A 178 -0.27 -7.21 -10.21
CA THR A 178 1.02 -6.49 -10.23
C THR A 178 0.84 -5.01 -10.60
N GLY A 179 -0.06 -4.70 -11.54
CA GLY A 179 -0.38 -3.32 -11.91
C GLY A 179 -1.05 -2.54 -10.78
N LEU A 180 -1.95 -3.18 -10.02
CA LEU A 180 -2.62 -2.57 -8.87
C LEU A 180 -1.65 -2.33 -7.71
N GLU A 181 -0.76 -3.29 -7.44
CA GLU A 181 0.31 -3.14 -6.45
C GLU A 181 1.21 -1.95 -6.77
N GLU A 182 1.67 -1.84 -8.02
CA GLU A 182 2.51 -0.73 -8.45
C GLU A 182 1.79 0.62 -8.38
N HIS A 183 0.50 0.66 -8.73
CA HIS A 183 -0.32 1.85 -8.59
C HIS A 183 -0.39 2.32 -7.12
N CYS A 184 -0.67 1.40 -6.19
CA CYS A 184 -0.70 1.69 -4.76
C CYS A 184 0.66 2.20 -4.24
N ARG A 185 1.75 1.55 -4.69
CA ARG A 185 3.12 1.89 -4.31
C ARG A 185 3.51 3.30 -4.78
N MET A 186 3.23 3.62 -6.04
CA MET A 186 3.50 4.93 -6.62
C MET A 186 2.61 6.03 -6.03
N GLY A 187 1.35 5.72 -5.73
CA GLY A 187 0.44 6.66 -5.07
C GLY A 187 0.88 7.02 -3.65
N ALA A 188 1.39 6.05 -2.87
CA ALA A 188 1.98 6.32 -1.56
C ALA A 188 3.21 7.24 -1.64
N LEU A 189 4.12 6.99 -2.59
CA LEU A 189 5.28 7.85 -2.86
C LEU A 189 4.86 9.27 -3.28
N MET A 190 3.85 9.38 -4.16
CA MET A 190 3.29 10.65 -4.60
C MET A 190 2.71 11.44 -3.43
N LEU A 191 1.90 10.79 -2.59
CA LEU A 191 1.29 11.40 -1.41
C LEU A 191 2.37 11.88 -0.43
N TYR A 192 3.37 11.04 -0.14
CA TYR A 192 4.51 11.39 0.71
C TYR A 192 5.22 12.64 0.18
N ALA A 193 5.58 12.64 -1.11
CA ALA A 193 6.27 13.75 -1.74
C ALA A 193 5.43 15.05 -1.74
N TYR A 194 4.11 14.94 -1.90
CA TYR A 194 3.19 16.08 -1.81
C TYR A 194 3.14 16.67 -0.40
N CYS A 195 2.83 15.85 0.61
CA CYS A 195 2.64 16.31 1.99
C CYS A 195 3.94 16.86 2.59
N HIS A 196 5.09 16.26 2.32
CA HIS A 196 6.38 16.71 2.87
C HIS A 196 6.96 17.96 2.18
N ARG A 197 6.46 18.31 0.99
CA ARG A 197 6.74 19.62 0.37
C ARG A 197 5.92 20.75 1.00
N HIS A 198 4.71 20.46 1.49
CA HIS A 198 3.75 21.47 1.96
C HIS A 198 3.60 21.54 3.49
N ASN A 199 4.23 20.63 4.25
CA ASN A 199 4.35 20.69 5.70
C ASN A 199 5.57 21.50 6.19
N LYS A 200 6.23 22.26 5.30
CA LYS A 200 7.36 23.17 5.63
C LYS A 200 6.93 24.63 5.67
#